data_AF-A0A7J6W360-F1
#
_entry.id   AF-A0A7J6W360-F1
#
_cell.length_a   1.000
_cell.length_b   1.000
_cell.length_c   1.000
_cell.angle_alpha   90.00
_cell.angle_beta   90.00
_cell.angle_gamma   90.00
#
_symmetry.space_group_name_H-M   'P 1'
#
loop_
_entity.id
_entity.type
_entity.pdbx_description
1 polymer ?
#
loop_
_entity_poly.entity_id
_entity_poly.type
_entity_poly.pdbx_seq_one_letter_code
_entity_poly.pdbx_strand_id
1 'polypeptide(L)'
;MILRQQIWHNLWKEFNGYRLFHSRCYSSSTKINWSELRPLIHKRIQHRSGNYPLKNMIHVAYDVLDARANLVQGVSTLLKYIPMKACKFCSEVYIGEHGHQIQTCHGFRRRAKNQVHEWIDGCLNDILVPIEAFHLRSMFQDLIKHDQRFDFECIPAVLELCCQAGANIFDENLHSYNWTSDTNGNGGATESNMPQELNTLAVKTMEAWESLISGVQRLLLVYPAKVCKHCSEVHIGPSGHKARLCGVFKHESWRGSHIWKKADVKDLIPLKVVWRRRPQDPLVLYDEGRDYYGHAPAVVELCFQAGAIVPNKYHCMMKVNGLPPISNSIPL
;
A
#
# COMPACT_ATOMS: atom_id res chain seq x y z
N MET A 1 21.12 24.16 72.01
CA MET A 1 20.06 25.11 72.42
C MET A 1 20.16 26.33 71.54
N ILE A 2 19.07 26.67 70.85
CA ILE A 2 18.93 27.84 69.96
C ILE A 2 19.98 27.90 68.83
N LEU A 3 19.98 26.93 67.91
CA LEU A 3 20.48 27.18 66.54
C LEU A 3 20.02 26.14 65.49
N ARG A 4 18.96 25.37 65.77
CA ARG A 4 18.49 24.27 64.89
C ARG A 4 16.99 24.26 64.57
N GLN A 5 16.26 25.34 64.86
CA GLN A 5 14.83 25.47 64.54
C GLN A 5 14.47 26.60 63.57
N GLN A 6 15.45 27.38 63.07
CA GLN A 6 15.20 28.48 62.12
C GLN A 6 15.60 28.21 60.66
N ILE A 7 16.14 27.02 60.34
CA ILE A 7 16.48 26.64 58.96
C ILE A 7 15.31 25.90 58.26
N TRP A 8 14.35 25.35 59.01
CA TRP A 8 13.24 24.56 58.44
C TRP A 8 12.02 25.38 58.00
N HIS A 9 11.89 26.64 58.41
CA HIS A 9 10.76 27.48 58.01
C HIS A 9 10.98 28.25 56.70
N ASN A 10 12.24 28.40 56.25
CA ASN A 10 12.58 29.11 55.01
C ASN A 10 12.92 28.19 53.82
N LEU A 11 13.11 26.88 54.03
CA LEU A 11 13.30 25.92 52.92
C LEU A 11 11.99 25.25 52.43
N TRP A 12 10.89 25.37 53.17
CA TRP A 12 9.59 24.83 52.74
C TRP A 12 8.84 25.76 51.75
N LYS A 13 9.31 27.00 51.55
CA LYS A 13 8.72 27.90 50.53
C LYS A 13 9.34 27.81 49.14
N GLU A 14 10.47 27.10 48.96
CA GLU A 14 11.13 26.97 47.65
C GLU A 14 11.14 25.55 47.05
N PHE A 15 10.60 24.54 47.75
CA PHE A 15 10.58 23.14 47.25
C PHE A 15 9.19 22.58 46.90
N ASN A 16 8.18 23.44 46.71
CA ASN A 16 6.84 23.04 46.23
C ASN A 16 6.47 23.62 44.86
N GLY A 17 7.42 24.25 44.16
CA GLY A 17 7.37 24.36 42.71
C GLY A 17 7.80 23.02 42.10
N TYR A 18 7.16 22.57 41.03
CA TYR A 18 7.55 21.40 40.23
C TYR A 18 7.15 20.00 40.75
N ARG A 19 5.88 19.80 41.12
CA ARG A 19 5.18 18.51 40.87
C ARG A 19 3.71 18.75 40.51
N LEU A 20 3.45 19.31 39.33
CA LEU A 20 2.20 19.02 38.62
C LEU A 20 2.30 17.61 38.04
N PHE A 21 2.24 16.62 38.93
CA PHE A 21 1.87 15.28 38.52
C PHE A 21 0.47 15.38 37.92
N HIS A 22 0.38 14.98 36.66
CA HIS A 22 -0.83 14.70 35.92
C HIS A 22 -1.67 13.67 36.71
N SER A 23 -2.41 14.13 37.72
CA SER A 23 -3.50 13.35 38.27
C SER A 23 -4.67 13.47 37.28
N ARG A 24 -4.63 12.67 36.21
CA ARG A 24 -5.82 12.45 35.39
C ARG A 24 -6.78 11.61 36.23
N CYS A 25 -7.60 12.29 37.00
CA CYS A 25 -8.73 11.72 37.70
C CYS A 25 -9.71 11.16 36.66
N TYR A 26 -9.63 9.86 36.37
CA TYR A 26 -10.71 9.16 35.69
C TYR A 26 -11.75 8.77 36.76
N SER A 27 -12.67 9.68 37.03
CA SER A 27 -13.90 9.35 37.77
C SER A 27 -15.02 10.31 37.40
N SER A 28 -15.86 9.90 36.45
CA SER A 28 -17.31 9.85 36.61
C SER A 28 -17.92 9.32 35.33
N SER A 29 -18.69 8.24 35.46
CA SER A 29 -19.61 7.75 34.44
C SER A 29 -20.76 8.75 34.31
N THR A 30 -20.53 9.88 33.65
CA THR A 30 -21.64 10.62 33.03
C THR A 30 -22.10 9.76 31.87
N LYS A 31 -23.24 9.08 32.04
CA LYS A 31 -23.92 8.37 30.95
C LYS A 31 -24.09 9.36 29.79
N ILE A 32 -23.26 9.19 28.76
CA ILE A 32 -23.31 10.00 27.54
C ILE A 32 -24.74 9.91 26.98
N ASN A 33 -25.47 11.03 26.94
CA ASN A 33 -26.84 11.04 26.42
C ASN A 33 -26.83 10.97 24.89
N TRP A 34 -26.92 9.76 24.35
CA TRP A 34 -26.91 9.54 22.91
C TRP A 34 -28.13 10.13 22.19
N SER A 35 -29.26 10.37 22.87
CA SER A 35 -30.43 10.99 22.22
C SER A 35 -30.17 12.45 21.83
N GLU A 36 -29.36 13.17 22.62
CA GLU A 36 -28.95 14.56 22.33
C GLU A 36 -27.74 14.63 21.39
N LEU A 37 -26.77 13.71 21.53
CA LEU A 37 -25.55 13.73 20.72
C LEU A 37 -25.74 13.19 19.30
N ARG A 38 -26.61 12.19 19.09
CA ARG A 38 -26.83 11.61 17.75
C ARG A 38 -27.28 12.67 16.73
N PRO A 39 -28.26 13.54 17.01
CA PRO A 39 -28.64 14.63 16.11
C PRO A 39 -27.49 15.59 15.81
N LEU A 40 -26.69 15.96 16.82
CA LEU A 40 -25.55 16.87 16.65
C LEU A 40 -24.44 16.25 15.79
N ILE A 41 -24.13 14.97 15.99
CA ILE A 41 -23.17 14.21 15.17
C ILE A 41 -23.68 14.12 13.73
N HIS A 42 -24.96 13.79 13.54
CA HIS A 42 -25.56 13.69 12.22
C HIS A 42 -25.52 15.04 11.49
N LYS A 43 -25.91 16.13 12.15
CA LYS A 43 -25.82 17.49 11.61
C LYS A 43 -24.38 17.87 11.24
N ARG A 44 -23.39 17.49 12.05
CA ARG A 44 -21.97 17.72 11.75
C ARG A 44 -21.49 16.92 10.54
N ILE A 45 -21.94 15.66 10.39
CA ILE A 45 -21.62 14.82 9.23
C ILE A 45 -22.25 15.41 7.97
N GLN A 46 -23.54 15.75 8.01
CA GLN A 46 -24.26 16.38 6.90
C GLN A 46 -23.62 17.72 6.48
N HIS A 47 -23.24 18.55 7.44
CA HIS A 47 -22.56 19.81 7.16
C HIS A 47 -21.17 19.57 6.55
N ARG A 48 -20.43 18.57 7.03
CA ARG A 48 -19.13 18.21 6.46
C ARG A 48 -19.27 17.64 5.05
N SER A 49 -20.27 16.81 4.80
CA SER A 49 -20.49 16.17 3.50
C SER A 49 -20.83 17.16 2.39
N GLY A 50 -21.47 18.29 2.72
CA GLY A 50 -21.82 19.32 1.72
C GLY A 50 -20.62 19.96 1.02
N ASN A 51 -19.42 19.88 1.60
CA ASN A 51 -18.21 20.42 0.99
C ASN A 51 -17.50 19.41 0.07
N TYR A 52 -17.93 18.14 0.03
CA TYR A 52 -17.31 17.10 -0.78
C TYR A 52 -17.99 17.01 -2.17
N PRO A 53 -17.22 16.76 -3.24
CA PRO A 53 -15.76 16.67 -3.28
C PRO A 53 -15.08 18.04 -3.08
N LEU A 54 -13.90 18.05 -2.44
CA LEU A 54 -13.14 19.29 -2.29
C LEU A 54 -12.58 19.73 -3.64
N LYS A 55 -13.02 20.88 -4.16
CA LYS A 55 -12.63 21.40 -5.48
C LYS A 55 -11.11 21.45 -5.70
N ASN A 56 -10.35 21.81 -4.67
CA ASN A 56 -8.88 21.88 -4.73
C ASN A 56 -8.20 20.51 -4.80
N MET A 57 -8.91 19.41 -4.60
CA MET A 57 -8.36 18.05 -4.70
C MET A 57 -8.69 17.36 -6.02
N ILE A 58 -9.54 17.95 -6.86
CA ILE A 58 -9.95 17.34 -8.14
C ILE A 58 -8.73 17.13 -9.04
N HIS A 59 -7.84 18.12 -9.17
CA HIS A 59 -6.62 17.97 -9.97
C HIS A 59 -5.73 16.82 -9.48
N VAL A 60 -5.61 16.65 -8.15
CA VAL A 60 -4.84 15.55 -7.56
C VAL A 60 -5.43 14.20 -7.92
N ALA A 61 -6.77 14.11 -8.00
CA ALA A 61 -7.43 12.90 -8.43
C ALA A 61 -7.10 12.56 -9.89
N TYR A 62 -7.10 13.55 -10.79
CA TYR A 62 -6.67 13.35 -12.18
C TYR A 62 -5.18 13.00 -12.30
N ASP A 63 -4.30 13.69 -11.56
CA ASP A 63 -2.87 13.36 -11.52
C ASP A 63 -2.65 11.88 -11.10
N VAL A 64 -3.43 11.40 -10.13
CA VAL A 64 -3.40 9.99 -9.66
C VAL A 64 -3.88 9.04 -10.74
N LEU A 65 -4.93 9.40 -11.48
CA LEU A 65 -5.41 8.60 -12.61
C LEU A 65 -4.30 8.51 -13.67
N ASP A 66 -3.81 9.64 -14.18
CA ASP A 66 -2.78 9.69 -15.21
C ASP A 66 -1.52 8.90 -14.81
N ALA A 67 -1.06 9.09 -13.57
CA ALA A 67 0.06 8.33 -13.02
C ALA A 67 -0.21 6.82 -12.99
N ARG A 68 -1.44 6.40 -12.65
CA ARG A 68 -1.85 4.99 -12.69
C ARG A 68 -1.83 4.43 -14.12
N ALA A 69 -2.37 5.13 -15.12
CA ALA A 69 -2.33 4.65 -16.51
C ALA A 69 -0.90 4.52 -17.02
N ASN A 70 -0.08 5.57 -16.82
CA ASN A 70 1.32 5.56 -17.24
C ASN A 70 2.11 4.44 -16.57
N LEU A 71 1.85 4.17 -15.29
CA LEU A 71 2.45 3.06 -14.57
C LEU A 71 2.04 1.69 -15.15
N VAL A 72 0.73 1.46 -15.35
CA VAL A 72 0.21 0.19 -15.88
C VAL A 72 0.78 -0.07 -17.27
N GLN A 73 0.78 0.93 -18.15
CA GLN A 73 1.33 0.84 -19.49
C GLN A 73 2.84 0.58 -19.46
N GLY A 74 3.57 1.32 -18.61
CA GLY A 74 5.00 1.19 -18.43
C GLY A 74 5.42 -0.20 -17.97
N VAL A 75 4.82 -0.68 -16.87
CA VAL A 75 5.09 -2.04 -16.34
C VAL A 75 4.72 -3.10 -17.37
N SER A 76 3.53 -3.02 -17.98
CA SER A 76 3.10 -3.98 -19.01
C SER A 76 4.08 -4.07 -20.18
N THR A 77 4.63 -2.92 -20.61
CA THR A 77 5.58 -2.86 -21.73
C THR A 77 6.96 -3.39 -21.31
N LEU A 78 7.45 -3.03 -20.13
CA LEU A 78 8.74 -3.51 -19.61
C LEU A 78 8.76 -5.04 -19.40
N LEU A 79 7.64 -5.62 -18.97
CA LEU A 79 7.51 -7.07 -18.79
C LEU A 79 7.59 -7.89 -20.09
N LYS A 80 7.50 -7.24 -21.27
CA LYS A 80 7.76 -7.90 -22.56
C LYS A 80 9.25 -8.16 -22.81
N TYR A 81 10.12 -7.44 -22.11
CA TYR A 81 11.57 -7.47 -22.31
C TYR A 81 12.34 -7.96 -21.08
N ILE A 82 11.77 -7.79 -19.89
CA ILE A 82 12.38 -8.21 -18.63
C ILE A 82 11.57 -9.37 -18.07
N PRO A 83 12.15 -10.57 -17.99
CA PRO A 83 11.46 -11.74 -17.46
C PRO A 83 11.11 -11.55 -15.99
N MET A 84 9.97 -12.08 -15.59
CA MET A 84 9.56 -12.15 -14.19
C MET A 84 8.96 -13.51 -13.87
N LYS A 85 9.18 -13.95 -12.63
CA LYS A 85 8.60 -15.17 -12.08
C LYS A 85 7.68 -14.85 -10.91
N ALA A 86 6.57 -15.56 -10.83
CA ALA A 86 5.67 -15.57 -9.68
C ALA A 86 5.65 -16.96 -9.05
N CYS A 87 5.54 -17.04 -7.73
CA CYS A 87 5.36 -18.32 -7.08
C CYS A 87 3.93 -18.83 -7.27
N LYS A 88 3.78 -20.09 -7.68
CA LYS A 88 2.47 -20.74 -7.86
C LYS A 88 1.64 -20.81 -6.57
N PHE A 89 2.29 -20.82 -5.41
CA PHE A 89 1.64 -21.13 -4.14
C PHE A 89 1.55 -19.95 -3.17
N CYS A 90 2.38 -18.92 -3.35
CA CYS A 90 2.40 -17.74 -2.50
C CYS A 90 2.56 -16.47 -3.34
N SER A 91 2.46 -15.31 -2.70
CA SER A 91 2.39 -14.04 -3.40
C SER A 91 3.76 -13.40 -3.70
N GLU A 92 4.82 -14.21 -3.65
CA GLU A 92 6.21 -13.80 -3.87
C GLU A 92 6.51 -13.79 -5.37
N VAL A 93 7.27 -12.78 -5.79
CA VAL A 93 7.66 -12.56 -7.18
C VAL A 93 9.14 -12.26 -7.25
N TYR A 94 9.75 -12.56 -8.38
CA TYR A 94 11.16 -12.33 -8.64
C TYR A 94 11.33 -11.76 -10.06
N ILE A 95 12.13 -10.71 -10.20
CA ILE A 95 12.40 -10.09 -11.51
C ILE A 95 13.70 -10.68 -12.06
N GLY A 96 13.57 -11.58 -13.02
CA GLY A 96 14.68 -12.33 -13.63
C GLY A 96 14.21 -13.60 -14.35
N GLU A 97 15.12 -14.17 -15.14
CA GLU A 97 14.87 -15.36 -15.97
C GLU A 97 14.49 -16.58 -15.13
N HIS A 98 15.11 -16.72 -13.96
CA HIS A 98 14.88 -17.79 -13.01
C HIS A 98 14.65 -17.19 -11.63
N GLY A 99 13.75 -17.77 -10.84
CA GLY A 99 13.55 -17.35 -9.46
C GLY A 99 14.67 -17.81 -8.52
N HIS A 100 14.65 -17.31 -7.29
CA HIS A 100 15.63 -17.69 -6.27
C HIS A 100 15.36 -19.06 -5.63
N GLN A 101 16.36 -19.57 -4.91
CA GLN A 101 16.31 -20.83 -4.16
C GLN A 101 16.20 -20.64 -2.63
N ILE A 102 16.04 -19.40 -2.17
CA ILE A 102 15.78 -19.08 -0.75
C ILE A 102 14.48 -19.75 -0.29
N GLN A 103 14.53 -20.46 0.83
CA GLN A 103 13.39 -21.17 1.41
C GLN A 103 12.45 -20.22 2.17
N THR A 104 11.70 -19.41 1.44
CA THR A 104 10.69 -18.46 1.99
C THR A 104 9.25 -18.84 1.67
N CYS A 105 9.02 -19.85 0.84
CA CYS A 105 7.67 -20.21 0.44
C CYS A 105 6.86 -20.79 1.60
N HIS A 106 5.63 -20.31 1.75
CA HIS A 106 4.66 -20.83 2.71
C HIS A 106 3.74 -21.92 2.11
N GLY A 107 3.96 -22.27 0.85
CA GLY A 107 3.14 -23.25 0.13
C GLY A 107 1.65 -22.90 0.08
N PHE A 108 0.87 -23.84 -0.46
CA PHE A 108 -0.57 -23.64 -0.63
C PHE A 108 -1.25 -23.42 0.73
N ARG A 109 -2.06 -22.35 0.82
CA ARG A 109 -2.78 -21.96 2.05
C ARG A 109 -1.88 -21.78 3.29
N ARG A 110 -0.59 -21.47 3.11
CA ARG A 110 0.36 -21.21 4.20
C ARG A 110 0.56 -22.39 5.17
N ARG A 111 0.37 -23.63 4.69
CA ARG A 111 0.47 -24.85 5.54
C ARG A 111 1.90 -25.33 5.71
N ALA A 112 2.70 -25.26 4.65
CA ALA A 112 4.12 -25.56 4.70
C ALA A 112 4.90 -24.30 5.09
N LYS A 113 6.10 -24.45 5.63
CA LYS A 113 6.99 -23.31 5.90
C LYS A 113 8.36 -23.63 5.33
N ASN A 114 9.08 -22.57 4.98
CA ASN A 114 10.47 -22.63 4.54
C ASN A 114 10.66 -23.65 3.40
N GLN A 115 9.83 -23.54 2.36
CA GLN A 115 10.00 -24.33 1.14
C GLN A 115 10.67 -23.48 0.06
N VAL A 116 11.33 -24.14 -0.89
CA VAL A 116 11.67 -23.49 -2.16
C VAL A 116 10.39 -23.17 -2.94
N HIS A 117 10.46 -22.17 -3.80
CA HIS A 117 9.31 -21.75 -4.60
C HIS A 117 9.19 -22.58 -5.88
N GLU A 118 7.95 -22.87 -6.26
CA GLU A 118 7.63 -23.34 -7.61
C GLU A 118 7.29 -22.11 -8.46
N TRP A 119 8.22 -21.75 -9.34
CA TRP A 119 8.15 -20.55 -10.16
C TRP A 119 7.39 -20.81 -11.46
N ILE A 120 6.45 -19.92 -11.76
CA ILE A 120 5.75 -19.83 -13.04
C ILE A 120 6.01 -18.45 -13.65
N ASP A 121 5.68 -18.26 -14.93
CA ASP A 121 5.74 -16.95 -15.55
C ASP A 121 4.77 -16.00 -14.84
N GLY A 122 5.31 -14.88 -14.38
CA GLY A 122 4.53 -13.84 -13.71
C GLY A 122 3.83 -12.94 -14.72
N CYS A 123 2.80 -12.24 -14.24
CA CYS A 123 2.04 -11.28 -15.02
C CYS A 123 1.94 -9.93 -14.31
N LEU A 124 1.34 -8.95 -15.00
CA LEU A 124 1.12 -7.60 -14.50
C LEU A 124 0.41 -7.57 -13.13
N ASN A 125 -0.58 -8.43 -12.93
CA ASN A 125 -1.34 -8.52 -11.67
C ASN A 125 -0.51 -9.03 -10.48
N ASP A 126 0.60 -9.74 -10.73
CA ASP A 126 1.49 -10.21 -9.67
C ASP A 126 2.34 -9.07 -9.09
N ILE A 127 2.62 -8.04 -9.89
CA ILE A 127 3.30 -6.80 -9.49
C ILE A 127 2.28 -5.76 -9.00
N LEU A 128 1.32 -5.41 -9.86
CA LEU A 128 0.29 -4.40 -9.61
C LEU A 128 -0.99 -5.09 -9.16
N VAL A 129 -1.03 -5.52 -7.90
CA VAL A 129 -2.19 -6.23 -7.35
C VAL A 129 -3.42 -5.31 -7.31
N PRO A 130 -4.50 -5.63 -8.03
CA PRO A 130 -5.73 -4.87 -7.97
C PRO A 130 -6.38 -5.06 -6.60
N ILE A 131 -6.66 -3.95 -5.92
CA ILE A 131 -7.46 -3.92 -4.70
C ILE A 131 -8.80 -3.33 -5.05
N GLU A 132 -9.86 -4.12 -4.92
CA GLU A 132 -11.23 -3.70 -5.25
C GLU A 132 -11.91 -3.02 -4.06
N ALA A 133 -12.84 -2.10 -4.37
CA ALA A 133 -13.74 -1.45 -3.43
C ALA A 133 -15.12 -1.25 -4.07
N PHE A 134 -16.17 -1.22 -3.25
CA PHE A 134 -17.51 -0.85 -3.74
C PHE A 134 -17.51 0.58 -4.29
N HIS A 135 -18.09 0.75 -5.47
CA HIS A 135 -18.31 2.04 -6.08
C HIS A 135 -19.46 2.77 -5.36
N LEU A 136 -19.18 3.90 -4.71
CA LEU A 136 -20.19 4.62 -3.94
C LEU A 136 -20.76 5.78 -4.76
N ARG A 137 -22.06 6.06 -4.59
CA ARG A 137 -22.67 7.26 -5.19
C ARG A 137 -22.15 8.54 -4.55
N SER A 138 -21.88 8.51 -3.25
CA SER A 138 -21.25 9.60 -2.52
C SER A 138 -20.54 9.11 -1.27
N MET A 139 -19.53 9.85 -0.83
CA MET A 139 -18.68 9.52 0.30
C MET A 139 -19.42 9.29 1.63
N PHE A 140 -20.55 9.97 1.83
CA PHE A 140 -21.31 9.96 3.07
C PHE A 140 -22.70 9.32 2.92
N GLN A 141 -22.84 8.40 1.96
CA GLN A 141 -24.07 7.64 1.78
C GLN A 141 -24.33 6.64 2.93
N ASP A 142 -25.52 6.05 2.91
CA ASP A 142 -25.91 5.00 3.85
C ASP A 142 -25.00 3.76 3.74
N LEU A 143 -24.83 3.06 4.87
CA LEU A 143 -23.97 1.88 4.93
C LEU A 143 -24.55 0.76 4.07
N ILE A 144 -23.74 0.24 3.14
CA ILE A 144 -24.07 -0.94 2.35
C ILE A 144 -24.28 -2.14 3.28
N LYS A 145 -25.49 -2.68 3.29
CA LYS A 145 -25.85 -3.90 4.02
C LYS A 145 -25.41 -5.14 3.25
N HIS A 146 -25.49 -6.30 3.89
CA HIS A 146 -25.02 -7.54 3.27
C HIS A 146 -25.85 -8.00 2.08
N ASP A 147 -27.17 -7.87 2.17
CA ASP A 147 -28.12 -8.13 1.10
C ASP A 147 -27.89 -7.20 -0.11
N GLN A 148 -27.52 -5.95 0.14
CA GLN A 148 -27.28 -4.94 -0.90
C GLN A 148 -25.96 -5.09 -1.65
N ARG A 149 -25.09 -6.03 -1.27
CA ARG A 149 -23.72 -6.12 -1.83
C ARG A 149 -23.65 -6.34 -3.34
N PHE A 150 -24.72 -6.87 -3.93
CA PHE A 150 -24.82 -7.11 -5.37
C PHE A 150 -25.43 -5.94 -6.13
N ASP A 151 -25.95 -4.95 -5.41
CA ASP A 151 -26.52 -3.72 -5.98
C ASP A 151 -25.43 -2.68 -6.29
N PHE A 152 -24.19 -2.94 -5.85
CA PHE A 152 -23.04 -2.07 -6.05
C PHE A 152 -22.00 -2.78 -6.90
N GLU A 153 -21.47 -2.04 -7.88
CA GLU A 153 -20.30 -2.45 -8.63
C GLU A 153 -19.05 -2.38 -7.75
N CYS A 154 -18.05 -3.21 -8.06
CA CYS A 154 -16.71 -3.11 -7.49
C CYS A 154 -15.77 -2.57 -8.55
N ILE A 155 -14.97 -1.57 -8.17
CA ILE A 155 -13.90 -1.01 -9.00
C ILE A 155 -12.60 -0.93 -8.19
N PRO A 156 -11.44 -0.80 -8.84
CA PRO A 156 -10.17 -0.61 -8.13
C PRO A 156 -10.25 0.56 -7.13
N ALA A 157 -9.80 0.34 -5.90
CA ALA A 157 -9.92 1.25 -4.78
C ALA A 157 -9.25 2.61 -5.03
N VAL A 158 -8.20 2.65 -5.85
CA VAL A 158 -7.58 3.90 -6.30
C VAL A 158 -8.52 4.68 -7.21
N LEU A 159 -9.23 4.02 -8.14
CA LEU A 159 -10.23 4.66 -9.00
C LEU A 159 -11.39 5.18 -8.16
N GLU A 160 -11.90 4.37 -7.24
CA GLU A 160 -12.96 4.80 -6.31
C GLU A 160 -12.53 6.01 -5.47
N LEU A 161 -11.28 6.03 -4.98
CA LEU A 161 -10.74 7.18 -4.25
C LEU A 161 -10.74 8.45 -5.12
N CYS A 162 -10.35 8.35 -6.38
CA CYS A 162 -10.39 9.46 -7.34
C CYS A 162 -11.83 9.89 -7.65
N CYS A 163 -12.78 8.96 -7.82
CA CYS A 163 -14.19 9.27 -8.00
C CYS A 163 -14.76 10.07 -6.84
N GLN A 164 -14.53 9.60 -5.60
CA GLN A 164 -14.98 10.31 -4.41
C GLN A 164 -14.28 11.67 -4.22
N ALA A 165 -13.14 11.87 -4.89
CA ALA A 165 -12.43 13.13 -4.96
C ALA A 165 -12.90 14.07 -6.09
N GLY A 166 -13.87 13.64 -6.90
CA GLY A 166 -14.51 14.44 -7.95
C GLY A 166 -13.97 14.20 -9.36
N ALA A 167 -13.12 13.20 -9.59
CA ALA A 167 -12.71 12.82 -10.94
C ALA A 167 -13.80 11.98 -11.62
N ASN A 168 -14.04 12.23 -12.90
CA ASN A 168 -14.92 11.40 -13.73
C ASN A 168 -14.12 10.27 -14.39
N ILE A 169 -14.27 9.04 -13.90
CA ILE A 169 -13.58 7.86 -14.46
C ILE A 169 -14.32 7.25 -15.66
N PHE A 170 -15.56 7.66 -15.92
CA PHE A 170 -16.40 7.15 -17.02
C PHE A 170 -16.43 8.09 -18.22
N ASP A 171 -15.59 9.14 -18.23
CA ASP A 171 -15.41 9.98 -19.40
C ASP A 171 -14.83 9.13 -20.55
N GLU A 172 -15.42 9.23 -21.74
CA GLU A 172 -15.05 8.44 -22.92
C GLU A 172 -13.60 8.68 -23.37
N ASN A 173 -12.97 9.80 -22.95
CA ASN A 173 -11.54 10.04 -23.20
C ASN A 173 -10.61 9.24 -22.27
N LEU A 174 -11.16 8.53 -21.28
CA LEU A 174 -10.46 7.79 -20.23
C LEU A 174 -10.68 6.25 -20.35
N HIS A 175 -11.06 5.72 -21.51
CA HIS A 175 -11.21 4.27 -21.72
C HIS A 175 -9.91 3.44 -21.49
N SER A 176 -8.75 4.08 -21.30
CA SER A 176 -7.46 3.41 -21.01
C SER A 176 -7.27 2.97 -19.55
N TYR A 177 -8.09 3.44 -18.59
CA TYR A 177 -7.95 3.07 -17.17
C TYR A 177 -8.62 1.74 -16.81
N ASN A 178 -9.51 1.26 -17.69
CA ASN A 178 -10.07 -0.08 -17.64
C ASN A 178 -9.02 -1.09 -18.11
N TRP A 179 -8.67 -1.98 -17.20
CA TRP A 179 -7.76 -3.08 -17.43
C TRP A 179 -8.39 -4.06 -18.43
N THR A 180 -8.14 -3.88 -19.73
CA THR A 180 -8.33 -4.94 -20.72
C THR A 180 -7.04 -5.09 -21.50
N SER A 181 -6.24 -6.05 -21.05
CA SER A 181 -5.02 -6.51 -21.70
C SER A 181 -5.37 -7.31 -22.94
N ASP A 182 -5.87 -6.67 -23.99
CA ASP A 182 -6.00 -7.30 -25.31
C ASP A 182 -5.61 -6.27 -26.39
N THR A 183 -4.33 -5.92 -26.44
CA THR A 183 -3.74 -5.32 -27.64
C THR A 183 -2.56 -6.18 -28.09
N ASN A 184 -2.90 -7.18 -28.93
CA ASN A 184 -1.99 -7.76 -29.91
C ASN A 184 -1.64 -6.68 -30.95
N GLY A 185 -0.77 -5.75 -30.56
CA GLY A 185 -0.17 -4.78 -31.46
C GLY A 185 1.10 -5.35 -32.06
N ASN A 186 0.98 -5.92 -33.27
CA ASN A 186 2.10 -6.30 -34.11
C ASN A 186 2.72 -5.02 -34.71
N GLY A 187 3.75 -4.48 -34.04
CA GLY A 187 4.52 -3.33 -34.54
C GLY A 187 5.98 -3.75 -34.71
N GLY A 188 6.44 -3.79 -35.96
CA GLY A 188 7.83 -4.14 -36.29
C GLY A 188 8.80 -3.14 -35.68
N ALA A 189 9.73 -3.64 -34.86
CA ALA A 189 10.76 -2.84 -34.22
C ALA A 189 11.98 -2.71 -35.14
N THR A 190 12.38 -1.46 -35.40
CA THR A 190 13.69 -1.10 -35.93
C THR A 190 14.73 -1.26 -34.81
N GLU A 191 15.64 -2.22 -34.95
CA GLU A 191 16.49 -2.76 -33.86
C GLU A 191 17.56 -1.80 -33.28
N SER A 192 17.75 -0.59 -33.80
CA SER A 192 18.89 0.26 -33.42
C SER A 192 18.69 1.17 -32.18
N ASN A 193 17.46 1.40 -31.69
CA ASN A 193 17.18 2.32 -30.57
C ASN A 193 16.61 1.67 -29.29
N MET A 194 16.42 0.35 -29.31
CA MET A 194 15.67 -0.39 -28.27
C MET A 194 16.17 -0.15 -26.81
N PRO A 195 17.49 -0.13 -26.50
CA PRO A 195 17.94 0.06 -25.11
C PRO A 195 17.66 1.46 -24.57
N GLN A 196 17.75 2.50 -25.40
CA GLN A 196 17.49 3.89 -25.00
C GLN A 196 15.99 4.16 -24.83
N GLU A 197 15.17 3.54 -25.68
CA GLU A 197 13.71 3.57 -25.56
C GLU A 197 13.24 2.88 -24.27
N LEU A 198 13.79 1.70 -23.95
CA LEU A 198 13.53 0.98 -22.71
C LEU A 198 13.94 1.77 -21.47
N ASN A 199 15.10 2.42 -21.50
CA ASN A 199 15.57 3.28 -20.43
C ASN A 199 14.63 4.45 -20.18
N THR A 200 14.25 5.16 -21.25
CA THR A 200 13.34 6.30 -21.19
C THR A 200 11.97 5.89 -20.64
N LEU A 201 11.47 4.73 -21.09
CA LEU A 201 10.23 4.15 -20.59
C LEU A 201 10.33 3.82 -19.09
N ALA A 202 11.44 3.24 -18.65
CA ALA A 202 11.67 2.88 -17.26
C ALA A 202 11.73 4.11 -16.33
N VAL A 203 12.36 5.20 -16.78
CA VAL A 203 12.37 6.47 -16.04
C VAL A 203 10.95 7.00 -15.87
N LYS A 204 10.17 7.09 -16.96
CA LYS A 204 8.77 7.53 -16.92
C LYS A 204 7.90 6.63 -16.04
N THR A 205 8.13 5.32 -16.09
CA THR A 205 7.39 4.34 -15.27
C THR A 205 7.69 4.52 -13.79
N MET A 206 8.95 4.80 -13.43
CA MET A 206 9.36 5.08 -12.06
C MET A 206 8.79 6.42 -11.55
N GLU A 207 8.76 7.46 -12.39
CA GLU A 207 8.13 8.74 -12.05
C GLU A 207 6.61 8.59 -11.84
N ALA A 208 5.95 7.79 -12.67
CA ALA A 208 4.54 7.47 -12.55
C ALA A 208 4.24 6.70 -11.25
N TRP A 209 5.08 5.74 -10.87
CA TRP A 209 5.00 5.03 -9.60
C TRP A 209 5.07 5.98 -8.38
N GLU A 210 6.04 6.89 -8.39
CA GLU A 210 6.23 7.89 -7.34
C GLU A 210 5.04 8.86 -7.24
N SER A 211 4.60 9.36 -8.39
CA SER A 211 3.46 10.27 -8.51
C SER A 211 2.17 9.64 -8.02
N LEU A 212 1.95 8.36 -8.36
CA LEU A 212 0.80 7.59 -7.90
C LEU A 212 0.77 7.47 -6.37
N ILE A 213 1.88 7.05 -5.75
CA ILE A 213 1.99 6.90 -4.29
C ILE A 213 1.76 8.24 -3.59
N SER A 214 2.42 9.30 -4.06
CA SER A 214 2.31 10.65 -3.50
C SER A 214 0.89 11.21 -3.62
N GLY A 215 0.26 11.06 -4.79
CA GLY A 215 -1.10 11.51 -5.04
C GLY A 215 -2.14 10.78 -4.18
N VAL A 216 -2.04 9.45 -4.08
CA VAL A 216 -2.91 8.66 -3.19
C VAL A 216 -2.71 9.07 -1.73
N GLN A 217 -1.47 9.30 -1.30
CA GLN A 217 -1.20 9.81 0.05
C GLN A 217 -1.89 11.15 0.30
N ARG A 218 -1.82 12.10 -0.64
CA ARG A 218 -2.49 13.41 -0.54
C ARG A 218 -4.01 13.26 -0.48
N LEU A 219 -4.60 12.37 -1.30
CA LEU A 219 -6.04 12.10 -1.27
C LEU A 219 -6.47 11.49 0.08
N LEU A 220 -5.72 10.53 0.62
CA LEU A 220 -6.02 9.86 1.90
C LEU A 220 -5.93 10.80 3.14
N LEU A 221 -5.32 11.98 3.02
CA LEU A 221 -5.36 13.01 4.06
C LEU A 221 -6.75 13.66 4.20
N VAL A 222 -7.52 13.70 3.11
CA VAL A 222 -8.80 14.43 3.00
C VAL A 222 -9.99 13.48 2.92
N TYR A 223 -9.83 12.42 2.14
CA TYR A 223 -10.85 11.45 1.80
C TYR A 223 -10.64 10.20 2.67
N PRO A 224 -11.54 9.92 3.63
CA PRO A 224 -11.41 8.78 4.52
C PRO A 224 -11.54 7.47 3.74
N ALA A 225 -10.64 6.55 4.00
CA ALA A 225 -10.73 5.17 3.54
C ALA A 225 -10.51 4.21 4.72
N LYS A 226 -11.10 3.03 4.61
CA LYS A 226 -11.01 1.93 5.56
C LYS A 226 -10.48 0.70 4.88
N VAL A 227 -9.73 -0.09 5.65
CA VAL A 227 -9.31 -1.44 5.25
C VAL A 227 -9.68 -2.42 6.35
N CYS A 228 -10.07 -3.62 5.98
CA CYS A 228 -10.28 -4.70 6.94
C CYS A 228 -8.93 -5.20 7.47
N LYS A 229 -8.80 -5.34 8.80
CA LYS A 229 -7.59 -5.85 9.44
C LYS A 229 -7.18 -7.28 9.02
N HIS A 230 -8.13 -8.06 8.47
CA HIS A 230 -7.95 -9.50 8.29
C HIS A 230 -7.99 -9.97 6.84
N CYS A 231 -8.82 -9.34 5.99
CA CYS A 231 -9.01 -9.79 4.61
C CYS A 231 -8.55 -8.77 3.55
N SER A 232 -7.90 -7.68 3.97
CA SER A 232 -7.37 -6.62 3.08
C SER A 232 -8.39 -5.92 2.19
N GLU A 233 -9.69 -6.16 2.39
CA GLU A 233 -10.76 -5.45 1.69
C GLU A 233 -10.76 -3.97 2.04
N VAL A 234 -10.91 -3.12 1.02
CA VAL A 234 -10.87 -1.66 1.15
C VAL A 234 -12.25 -1.07 0.89
N HIS A 235 -12.57 -0.01 1.62
CA HIS A 235 -13.77 0.79 1.42
C HIS A 235 -13.40 2.27 1.48
N ILE A 236 -13.73 3.02 0.43
CA ILE A 236 -13.49 4.46 0.37
C ILE A 236 -14.65 5.19 1.03
N GLY A 237 -14.56 5.37 2.34
CA GLY A 237 -15.56 6.08 3.12
C GLY A 237 -15.22 6.11 4.61
N PRO A 238 -15.99 6.87 5.42
CA PRO A 238 -15.70 7.07 6.84
C PRO A 238 -15.93 5.84 7.72
N SER A 239 -16.76 4.88 7.30
CA SER A 239 -17.30 3.84 8.19
C SER A 239 -17.04 2.41 7.77
N GLY A 240 -16.82 2.13 6.47
CA GLY A 240 -16.84 0.76 5.97
C GLY A 240 -18.26 0.21 5.79
N HIS A 241 -18.42 -0.84 4.98
CA HIS A 241 -19.72 -1.50 4.79
C HIS A 241 -20.00 -2.56 5.86
N LYS A 242 -21.27 -3.02 5.89
CA LYS A 242 -21.76 -4.10 6.76
C LYS A 242 -21.91 -5.44 6.03
N ALA A 243 -21.51 -5.52 4.76
CA ALA A 243 -21.50 -6.81 4.05
C ALA A 243 -20.63 -7.85 4.78
N ARG A 244 -21.14 -9.07 4.87
CA ARG A 244 -20.49 -10.19 5.57
C ARG A 244 -19.61 -11.00 4.61
N LEU A 245 -18.55 -10.38 4.11
CA LEU A 245 -17.67 -10.95 3.09
C LEU A 245 -16.29 -11.35 3.63
N CYS A 246 -15.98 -11.04 4.89
CA CYS A 246 -14.69 -11.35 5.48
C CYS A 246 -14.47 -12.86 5.54
N GLY A 247 -13.56 -13.36 4.69
CA GLY A 247 -13.25 -14.79 4.56
C GLY A 247 -12.66 -15.45 5.81
N VAL A 248 -12.07 -14.66 6.70
CA VAL A 248 -11.37 -15.16 7.91
C VAL A 248 -12.36 -15.65 8.96
N PHE A 249 -13.53 -15.02 9.08
CA PHE A 249 -14.48 -15.29 10.16
C PHE A 249 -15.76 -15.98 9.69
N LYS A 250 -15.72 -16.69 8.56
CA LYS A 250 -16.90 -17.37 7.99
C LYS A 250 -17.50 -18.41 8.96
N HIS A 251 -16.67 -19.06 9.76
CA HIS A 251 -17.08 -20.11 10.71
C HIS A 251 -17.07 -19.68 12.18
N GLU A 252 -16.75 -18.40 12.45
CA GLU A 252 -16.71 -17.86 13.80
C GLU A 252 -17.98 -17.04 14.13
N SER A 253 -18.13 -16.64 15.39
CA SER A 253 -19.28 -15.85 15.87
C SER A 253 -19.47 -14.52 15.13
N TRP A 254 -18.40 -13.99 14.51
CA TRP A 254 -18.40 -12.75 13.74
C TRP A 254 -19.03 -12.90 12.34
N ARG A 255 -19.40 -14.11 11.91
CA ARG A 255 -20.19 -14.41 10.69
C ARG A 255 -19.74 -13.62 9.45
N GLY A 256 -18.44 -13.50 9.23
CA GLY A 256 -17.87 -12.80 8.08
C GLY A 256 -17.94 -11.26 8.12
N SER A 257 -18.19 -10.63 9.27
CA SER A 257 -18.09 -9.17 9.41
C SER A 257 -16.65 -8.65 9.35
N HIS A 258 -16.48 -7.42 8.87
CA HIS A 258 -15.18 -6.75 8.78
C HIS A 258 -14.81 -6.03 10.07
N ILE A 259 -13.52 -6.02 10.38
CA ILE A 259 -12.94 -5.16 11.41
C ILE A 259 -12.18 -4.03 10.73
N TRP A 260 -12.85 -2.89 10.58
CA TRP A 260 -12.32 -1.74 9.87
C TRP A 260 -11.25 -1.00 10.67
N LYS A 261 -10.14 -0.67 10.02
CA LYS A 261 -9.16 0.33 10.47
C LYS A 261 -9.01 1.41 9.41
N LYS A 262 -8.38 2.54 9.74
CA LYS A 262 -7.99 3.55 8.74
C LYS A 262 -7.05 2.89 7.72
N ALA A 263 -7.33 3.10 6.43
CA ALA A 263 -6.46 2.65 5.36
C ALA A 263 -5.25 3.59 5.19
N ASP A 264 -4.15 3.00 4.77
CA ASP A 264 -2.90 3.66 4.41
C ASP A 264 -2.61 3.43 2.92
N VAL A 265 -1.61 4.12 2.36
CA VAL A 265 -1.27 4.03 0.92
C VAL A 265 -1.04 2.59 0.48
N LYS A 266 -0.32 1.81 1.30
CA LYS A 266 -0.02 0.39 1.02
C LYS A 266 -1.23 -0.53 1.01
N ASP A 267 -2.35 -0.10 1.60
CA ASP A 267 -3.59 -0.89 1.61
C ASP A 267 -4.34 -0.72 0.27
N LEU A 268 -4.16 0.41 -0.42
CA LEU A 268 -4.72 0.68 -1.76
C LEU A 268 -3.74 0.29 -2.88
N ILE A 269 -2.44 0.47 -2.65
CA ILE A 269 -1.36 0.16 -3.57
C ILE A 269 -0.38 -0.79 -2.85
N PRO A 270 -0.63 -2.11 -2.84
CA PRO A 270 0.25 -3.06 -2.17
C PRO A 270 1.66 -3.02 -2.74
N LEU A 271 2.64 -2.71 -1.88
CA LEU A 271 4.05 -2.74 -2.24
C LEU A 271 4.53 -4.19 -2.32
N LYS A 272 4.70 -4.72 -3.53
CA LYS A 272 5.34 -6.02 -3.75
C LYS A 272 6.84 -5.89 -3.60
N VAL A 273 7.38 -6.43 -2.52
CA VAL A 273 8.82 -6.43 -2.26
C VAL A 273 9.44 -7.70 -2.83
N VAL A 274 10.50 -7.54 -3.61
CA VAL A 274 11.25 -8.63 -4.24
C VAL A 274 12.65 -8.71 -3.69
N TRP A 275 13.21 -9.92 -3.71
CA TRP A 275 14.64 -10.13 -3.55
C TRP A 275 15.38 -9.54 -4.74
N ARG A 276 16.50 -8.87 -4.46
CA ARG A 276 17.35 -8.27 -5.48
C ARG A 276 18.76 -8.81 -5.36
N ARG A 277 19.30 -9.24 -6.50
CA ARG A 277 20.71 -9.56 -6.68
C ARG A 277 21.54 -8.28 -6.81
N ARG A 278 22.57 -8.11 -5.98
CA ARG A 278 23.57 -7.05 -6.15
C ARG A 278 24.67 -7.52 -7.12
N PRO A 279 25.49 -6.62 -7.69
CA PRO A 279 26.55 -7.01 -8.61
C PRO A 279 27.50 -8.10 -8.08
N GLN A 280 27.77 -8.09 -6.78
CA GLN A 280 28.62 -9.07 -6.08
C GLN A 280 27.92 -10.37 -5.68
N ASP A 281 26.59 -10.45 -5.77
CA ASP A 281 25.82 -11.62 -5.35
C ASP A 281 25.79 -12.70 -6.45
N PRO A 282 25.65 -13.98 -6.08
CA PRO A 282 25.55 -15.08 -7.03
C PRO A 282 24.35 -14.91 -7.98
N LEU A 283 24.46 -15.46 -9.19
CA LEU A 283 23.40 -15.38 -10.22
C LEU A 283 22.04 -15.88 -9.72
N VAL A 284 22.06 -16.91 -8.87
CA VAL A 284 20.90 -17.45 -8.16
C VAL A 284 21.09 -17.19 -6.67
N LEU A 285 20.07 -16.64 -6.02
CA LEU A 285 20.10 -16.34 -4.60
C LEU A 285 19.73 -17.56 -3.77
N TYR A 286 20.52 -17.86 -2.73
CA TYR A 286 20.35 -19.00 -1.83
C TYR A 286 20.25 -18.55 -0.37
N ASP A 287 19.87 -19.44 0.55
CA ASP A 287 19.67 -19.09 1.96
C ASP A 287 20.93 -18.54 2.65
N GLU A 288 22.14 -18.94 2.22
CA GLU A 288 23.41 -18.52 2.82
C GLU A 288 23.65 -17.00 2.77
N GLY A 289 23.13 -16.34 1.73
CA GLY A 289 23.27 -14.90 1.54
C GLY A 289 22.02 -14.09 1.90
N ARG A 290 20.97 -14.73 2.44
CA ARG A 290 19.66 -14.12 2.67
C ARG A 290 19.73 -12.81 3.47
N ASP A 291 20.58 -12.76 4.49
CA ASP A 291 20.75 -11.57 5.34
C ASP A 291 21.56 -10.46 4.68
N TYR A 292 22.23 -10.74 3.56
CA TYR A 292 23.08 -9.81 2.83
C TYR A 292 22.42 -9.25 1.58
N TYR A 293 21.51 -9.99 0.95
CA TYR A 293 20.84 -9.55 -0.29
C TYR A 293 19.99 -8.30 -0.09
N GLY A 294 19.85 -7.54 -1.17
CA GLY A 294 18.99 -6.37 -1.25
C GLY A 294 17.53 -6.76 -1.45
N HIS A 295 16.65 -5.80 -1.18
CA HIS A 295 15.25 -5.86 -1.56
C HIS A 295 14.85 -4.60 -2.31
N ALA A 296 13.78 -4.67 -3.09
CA ALA A 296 13.18 -3.50 -3.71
C ALA A 296 11.69 -3.71 -3.93
N PRO A 297 10.87 -2.65 -4.06
CA PRO A 297 9.57 -2.78 -4.70
C PRO A 297 9.74 -3.34 -6.12
N ALA A 298 8.89 -4.26 -6.54
CA ALA A 298 8.96 -4.95 -7.83
C ALA A 298 9.01 -3.97 -9.01
N VAL A 299 8.19 -2.90 -8.96
CA VAL A 299 8.20 -1.83 -9.96
C VAL A 299 9.56 -1.12 -10.03
N VAL A 300 10.19 -0.86 -8.88
CA VAL A 300 11.49 -0.20 -8.80
C VAL A 300 12.59 -1.10 -9.34
N GLU A 301 12.56 -2.39 -8.99
CA GLU A 301 13.49 -3.39 -9.51
C GLU A 301 13.38 -3.53 -11.03
N LEU A 302 12.15 -3.63 -11.54
CA LEU A 302 11.87 -3.73 -12.98
C LEU A 302 12.43 -2.51 -13.73
N CYS A 303 12.16 -1.31 -13.25
CA CYS A 303 12.67 -0.10 -13.88
C CYS A 303 14.21 0.01 -13.78
N PHE A 304 14.80 -0.42 -12.66
CA PHE A 304 16.26 -0.47 -12.51
C PHE A 304 16.90 -1.41 -13.53
N GLN A 305 16.35 -2.61 -13.73
CA GLN A 305 16.89 -3.57 -14.70
C GLN A 305 16.76 -3.06 -16.14
N ALA A 306 15.77 -2.21 -16.42
CA ALA A 306 15.64 -1.47 -17.68
C ALA A 306 16.57 -0.24 -17.78
N GLY A 307 17.41 0.00 -16.78
CA GLY A 307 18.44 1.05 -16.76
C GLY A 307 18.04 2.36 -16.08
N ALA A 308 16.87 2.47 -15.47
CA ALA A 308 16.49 3.68 -14.73
C ALA A 308 17.36 3.87 -13.48
N ILE A 309 17.77 5.11 -13.22
CA ILE A 309 18.47 5.47 -11.98
C ILE A 309 17.46 5.50 -10.83
N VAL A 310 17.73 4.72 -9.79
CA VAL A 310 16.81 4.58 -8.66
C VAL A 310 17.00 5.70 -7.63
N PRO A 311 15.89 6.33 -7.15
CA PRO A 311 15.94 7.33 -6.09
C PRO A 311 16.62 6.83 -4.80
N ASN A 312 17.35 7.74 -4.15
CA ASN A 312 18.14 7.45 -2.95
C ASN A 312 17.34 6.83 -1.80
N LYS A 313 16.03 7.12 -1.70
CA LYS A 313 15.16 6.56 -0.65
C LYS A 313 15.07 5.03 -0.69
N TYR A 314 15.36 4.40 -1.83
CA TYR A 314 15.37 2.95 -1.98
C TYR A 314 16.75 2.32 -1.72
N HIS A 315 17.84 3.09 -1.74
CA HIS A 315 19.20 2.55 -1.70
C HIS A 315 19.50 1.71 -0.45
N CYS A 316 18.95 2.11 0.71
CA CYS A 316 19.09 1.36 1.96
C CYS A 316 18.44 -0.03 1.86
N MET A 317 17.19 -0.08 1.37
CA MET A 317 16.46 -1.33 1.16
C MET A 317 17.16 -2.24 0.14
N MET A 318 17.71 -1.64 -0.92
CA MET A 318 18.43 -2.32 -1.99
C MET A 318 19.85 -2.73 -1.62
N LYS A 319 20.36 -2.27 -0.46
CA LYS A 319 21.72 -2.51 0.02
C LYS A 319 22.78 -2.25 -1.05
N VAL A 320 22.68 -1.11 -1.75
CA VAL A 320 23.60 -0.72 -2.85
C VAL A 320 25.06 -0.81 -2.41
N ASN A 321 25.37 -0.33 -1.20
CA ASN A 321 26.72 -0.39 -0.59
C ASN A 321 26.85 -1.49 0.47
N GLY A 322 25.96 -2.49 0.46
CA GLY A 322 25.97 -3.56 1.45
C GLY A 322 27.16 -4.49 1.27
N LEU A 323 27.77 -4.92 2.37
CA LEU A 323 28.88 -5.87 2.35
C LEU A 323 28.42 -7.27 1.88
N PRO A 324 29.31 -8.05 1.23
CA PRO A 324 29.06 -9.47 1.01
C PRO A 324 29.17 -10.27 2.32
N PRO A 325 28.70 -11.53 2.35
CA PRO A 325 29.02 -12.44 3.44
C PRO A 325 30.53 -12.56 3.59
N ILE A 326 31.03 -12.59 4.83
CA ILE A 326 32.45 -12.88 5.09
C ILE A 326 32.68 -14.33 4.66
N SER A 327 33.47 -14.53 3.61
CA SER A 327 33.92 -15.87 3.24
C SER A 327 34.81 -16.37 4.38
N ASN A 328 34.32 -17.32 5.18
CA ASN A 328 35.21 -18.17 5.94
C ASN A 328 36.01 -18.95 4.89
N SER A 329 37.23 -18.49 4.64
CA SER A 329 38.23 -19.11 3.78
C SER A 329 38.19 -20.63 3.93
N ILE A 330 37.89 -21.31 2.83
CA ILE A 330 38.27 -22.71 2.62
C ILE A 330 39.80 -22.74 2.79
N PRO A 331 40.37 -23.49 3.74
CA PRO A 331 41.80 -23.72 3.76
C PRO A 331 42.15 -24.50 2.49
N LEU A 332 43.14 -23.98 1.76
CA LEU A 332 43.73 -24.54 0.53
C LEU A 332 43.98 -26.06 0.59
#